data_AF-A0A832ZSJ7-F1
#
_entry.id   AF-A0A832ZSJ7-F1
#
_cell.length_a   1.000
_cell.length_b   1.000
_cell.length_c   1.000
_cell.angle_alpha   90.00
_cell.angle_beta   90.00
_cell.angle_gamma   90.00
#
_symmetry.space_group_name_H-M   'P 1'
#
loop_
_entity.id
_entity.type
_entity.pdbx_description
1 polymer ?
#
loop_
_entity_poly.entity_id
_entity_poly.type
_entity_poly.pdbx_seq_one_letter_code
_entity_poly.pdbx_strand_id
1 'polypeptide(L)' 'MQQGKNAADRALQLLDEAMALIELVEESIGELVAAANSGKPASPGSIYAAYTSIVRLHDKLAELRDAVYRLASSRT' A
#
# COMPACT_ATOMS: atom_id res chain seq x y z
N MET A 1 -22.71 -10.66 -16.61
CA MET A 1 -21.57 -9.86 -17.13
C MET A 1 -21.27 -8.61 -16.29
N GLN A 2 -22.29 -7.91 -15.74
CA GLN A 2 -22.09 -6.65 -15.01
C GLN A 2 -21.37 -6.79 -13.65
N GLN A 3 -21.61 -7.88 -12.90
CA GLN A 3 -20.92 -8.15 -11.63
C GLN A 3 -19.41 -8.42 -11.79
N GLY A 4 -18.99 -9.15 -12.83
CA GLY A 4 -17.58 -9.44 -13.08
C GLY A 4 -16.76 -8.21 -13.47
N LYS A 5 -17.39 -7.25 -14.18
CA LYS A 5 -16.79 -5.95 -14.50
C LYS A 5 -16.56 -5.12 -13.23
N ASN A 6 -17.58 -5.02 -12.37
CA ASN A 6 -17.48 -4.28 -11.11
C ASN A 6 -16.40 -4.85 -10.17
N ALA A 7 -16.20 -6.18 -10.15
CA ALA A 7 -15.16 -6.81 -9.33
C ALA A 7 -13.75 -6.56 -9.88
N ALA A 8 -13.56 -6.59 -11.20
CA ALA A 8 -12.29 -6.25 -11.84
C ALA A 8 -11.94 -4.77 -11.65
N ASP A 9 -12.91 -3.87 -11.85
CA ASP A 9 -12.73 -2.43 -11.65
C ASP A 9 -12.34 -2.11 -10.19
N ARG A 10 -12.95 -2.80 -9.22
CA ARG A 10 -12.57 -2.66 -7.80
C ARG A 10 -11.15 -3.17 -7.51
N ALA A 11 -10.74 -4.29 -8.12
CA ALA A 11 -9.38 -4.81 -7.94
C ALA A 11 -8.33 -3.85 -8.55
N LEU A 12 -8.61 -3.27 -9.71
CA LEU A 12 -7.73 -2.25 -10.31
C LEU A 12 -7.64 -1.00 -9.44
N GLN A 13 -8.78 -0.50 -8.92
CA GLN A 13 -8.77 0.63 -8.00
C GLN A 13 -7.92 0.34 -6.74
N LEU A 14 -8.05 -0.85 -6.15
CA LEU A 14 -7.26 -1.24 -4.98
C LEU A 14 -5.76 -1.34 -5.29
N LEU A 15 -5.41 -1.74 -6.52
CA LEU A 15 -4.03 -1.74 -6.99
C LEU A 15 -3.47 -0.32 -7.11
N ASP A 16 -4.22 0.60 -7.71
CA ASP A 16 -3.81 2.01 -7.82
C ASP A 16 -3.64 2.65 -6.44
N GLU A 17 -4.56 2.39 -5.51
CA GLU A 17 -4.46 2.82 -4.11
C GLU A 17 -3.22 2.24 -3.41
N ALA A 18 -2.89 0.96 -3.66
CA ALA A 18 -1.68 0.33 -3.11
C ALA A 18 -0.40 0.94 -3.70
N MET A 19 -0.37 1.23 -5.01
CA MET A 19 0.76 1.89 -5.66
C MET A 19 1.03 3.28 -5.08
N ALA A 20 -0.02 4.08 -4.86
CA ALA A 20 0.12 5.38 -4.20
C ALA A 20 0.66 5.26 -2.75
N LEU A 21 0.27 4.19 -2.03
CA LEU A 21 0.81 3.92 -0.70
C LEU A 21 2.27 3.46 -0.73
N ILE A 22 2.71 2.77 -1.79
CA ILE A 22 4.14 2.44 -1.99
C ILE A 22 4.95 3.72 -2.11
N GLU A 23 4.52 4.69 -2.92
CA GLU A 23 5.21 5.98 -3.07
C GLU A 23 5.35 6.71 -1.72
N LEU A 24 4.29 6.71 -0.90
CA LEU A 24 4.32 7.29 0.46
C LEU A 24 5.28 6.55 1.40
N VAL A 25 5.36 5.22 1.29
CA VAL A 25 6.30 4.40 2.06
C VAL A 25 7.74 4.70 1.63
N GLU A 26 8.00 4.80 0.33
CA GLU A 26 9.32 5.14 -0.22
C GLU A 26 9.78 6.52 0.26
N GLU A 27 8.91 7.53 0.22
CA GLU A 27 9.19 8.87 0.74
C GLU A 27 9.53 8.82 2.25
N SER A 28 8.69 8.14 3.03
CA SER A 28 8.88 8.03 4.48
C SER A 28 10.19 7.30 4.84
N ILE A 29 10.53 6.24 4.10
CA ILE A 29 11.82 5.54 4.27
C ILE A 29 12.99 6.44 3.84
N GLY A 30 12.82 7.22 2.77
CA GLY A 30 13.80 8.20 2.30
C GLY A 30 14.19 9.19 3.39
N GLU A 31 13.23 9.69 4.18
CA GLU A 31 13.52 10.54 5.34
C GLU A 31 14.37 9.84 6.40
N LEU A 32 14.06 8.56 6.70
CA LEU A 32 14.82 7.77 7.67
C LEU A 32 16.25 7.52 7.20
N VAL A 33 16.43 7.24 5.90
CA VAL A 33 17.74 7.06 5.28
C VAL A 33 18.54 8.37 5.30
N ALA A 34 17.90 9.50 5.00
CA ALA A 34 18.54 10.81 5.07
C ALA A 34 19.02 11.14 6.49
N ALA A 35 18.21 10.84 7.51
CA ALA A 35 18.60 10.99 8.90
C ALA A 35 19.84 10.12 9.22
N ALA A 36 19.79 8.83 8.90
CA ALA A 36 20.91 7.90 9.11
C ALA A 36 22.20 8.37 8.43
N ASN A 37 22.12 8.80 7.16
CA ASN A 37 23.26 9.31 6.41
C ASN A 37 23.83 10.62 6.97
N SER A 38 22.98 11.46 7.59
CA SER A 38 23.41 12.69 8.25
C SER A 38 24.06 12.47 9.62
N GLY A 39 24.07 11.22 10.12
CA GLY A 39 24.52 10.88 11.47
C GLY A 39 23.59 11.39 12.58
N LYS A 40 22.40 11.91 12.22
CA LYS A 40 21.38 12.36 13.16
C LYS A 40 20.31 11.29 13.32
N PRO A 41 19.78 11.07 14.53
CA PRO A 41 18.66 10.16 14.71
C PRO A 41 17.44 10.66 13.93
N ALA A 42 16.69 9.75 13.32
CA ALA A 42 15.39 10.06 12.77
C ALA A 42 14.45 10.58 13.87
N SER A 43 13.58 11.52 13.52
CA SER A 43 12.59 12.01 14.49
C SER A 43 11.60 10.89 14.85
N PRO A 44 11.07 10.84 16.08
CA PRO A 44 9.99 9.91 16.42
C PRO A 44 8.78 10.05 15.48
N GLY A 45 8.51 11.27 14.99
CA GLY A 45 7.46 11.54 14.02
C GLY A 45 7.70 10.86 12.67
N SER A 46 8.92 10.94 12.12
CA SER A 46 9.28 10.27 10.85
C SER A 46 9.23 8.76 10.98
N ILE A 47 9.67 8.20 12.12
CA ILE A 47 9.56 6.76 12.38
C ILE A 47 8.09 6.33 12.43
N TYR A 48 7.25 7.07 13.15
CA TYR A 48 5.82 6.80 13.24
C TYR A 48 5.10 6.95 11.89
N ALA A 49 5.48 7.94 11.10
CA ALA A 49 4.95 8.15 9.76
C ALA A 49 5.28 6.95 8.85
N ALA A 50 6.56 6.54 8.81
CA ALA A 50 6.99 5.37 8.03
C ALA A 50 6.24 4.10 8.46
N TYR A 51 6.14 3.84 9.77
CA TYR A 51 5.37 2.72 10.29
C TYR A 51 3.90 2.76 9.84
N THR A 52 3.25 3.91 9.98
CA THR A 52 1.84 4.08 9.62
C THR A 52 1.61 3.89 8.12
N SER A 53 2.50 4.41 7.27
CA SER A 53 2.44 4.22 5.82
C SER A 53 2.59 2.74 5.45
N ILE A 54 3.50 2.02 6.10
CA ILE A 54 3.71 0.57 5.88
C ILE A 54 2.47 -0.23 6.30
N VAL A 55 1.88 0.06 7.46
CA VAL A 55 0.65 -0.61 7.93
C VAL A 55 -0.49 -0.38 6.95
N ARG A 56 -0.68 0.87 6.50
CA ARG A 56 -1.72 1.21 5.51
C ARG A 56 -1.52 0.47 4.19
N LEU A 57 -0.28 0.39 3.71
CA LEU A 57 0.05 -0.36 2.50
C LEU A 57 -0.28 -1.86 2.69
N HIS A 58 0.12 -2.45 3.82
CA HIS A 58 -0.18 -3.84 4.14
C HIS A 58 -1.69 -4.11 4.11
N ASP A 59 -2.49 -3.29 4.77
CA ASP A 59 -3.94 -3.46 4.81
C ASP A 59 -4.56 -3.34 3.42
N LYS A 60 -4.07 -2.39 2.61
CA LYS A 60 -4.53 -2.22 1.22
C LYS A 60 -4.17 -3.42 0.34
N LEU A 61 -2.97 -3.97 0.49
CA LEU A 61 -2.56 -5.19 -0.21
C LEU A 61 -3.39 -6.41 0.20
N ALA A 62 -3.81 -6.50 1.47
CA ALA A 62 -4.73 -7.52 1.93
C ALA A 62 -6.12 -7.39 1.27
N GLU A 63 -6.67 -6.18 1.20
CA GLU A 63 -7.93 -5.90 0.48
C GLU A 63 -7.82 -6.28 -1.01
N LEU A 64 -6.71 -5.92 -1.66
CA LEU A 64 -6.44 -6.25 -3.06
C LEU A 64 -6.38 -7.76 -3.27
N ARG A 65 -5.64 -8.48 -2.41
CA ARG A 65 -5.55 -9.94 -2.45
C ARG A 65 -6.93 -10.58 -2.37
N ASP A 66 -7.77 -10.12 -1.46
CA ASP A 66 -9.12 -10.65 -1.28
C ASP A 66 -10.05 -10.32 -2.47
N ALA A 67 -9.87 -9.16 -3.11
CA ALA A 67 -10.56 -8.82 -4.35
C ALA A 67 -10.13 -9.73 -5.51
N VAL A 68 -8.84 -10.00 -5.66
CA VAL A 68 -8.29 -10.90 -6.67
C VAL A 68 -8.79 -12.34 -6.47
N TYR A 69 -8.80 -12.84 -5.23
CA TYR A 69 -9.34 -14.18 -4.94
C TYR A 69 -10.82 -14.32 -5.31
N ARG A 70 -11.63 -13.30 -5.01
CA ARG A 70 -13.05 -13.28 -5.40
C ARG A 70 -13.22 -13.28 -6.93
N LEU A 71 -12.41 -12.50 -7.63
CA LEU A 71 -12.43 -12.47 -9.09
C LEU A 71 -12.05 -13.83 -9.70
N ALA A 72 -11.00 -14.47 -9.18
CA ALA A 72 -10.58 -15.80 -9.62
C ALA A 72 -11.65 -16.87 -9.36
N SER A 73 -12.27 -16.84 -8.18
CA SER A 73 -13.30 -17.81 -7.78
C SER A 73 -14.63 -17.62 -8.52
N SER A 74 -14.91 -16.43 -9.05
CA SER A 74 -16.12 -16.17 -9.85
C SER A 74 -16.05 -16.69 -11.29
N ARG A 75 -14.89 -17.20 -11.71
CA ARG A 75 -14.63 -17.72 -13.06
C ARG A 75 -14.63 -19.25 -13.13
N THR A 76 -14.65 -19.93 -11.98
CA THR A 76 -14.83 -21.39 -11.83
C THR A 76 -16.29 -21.71 -11.54
#